data_AF-A0A183JBA7-F1
#
_entry.id   AF-A0A183JBA7-F1
#
_cell.length_a   1.000
_cell.length_b   1.000
_cell.length_c   1.000
_cell.angle_alpha   90.00
_cell.angle_beta   90.00
_cell.angle_gamma   90.00
#
_symmetry.space_group_name_H-M   'P 1'
#
loop_
_entity.id
_entity.type
_entity.pdbx_description
1 polymer ?
#
loop_
_entity_poly.entity_id
_entity_poly.type
_entity_poly.pdbx_seq_one_letter_code
_entity_poly.pdbx_strand_id
1 'polypeptide(L)' 'MTLVQVYASNLEGEYDTFLEEVQCALSEVSNTESLILMGDFNAHVGVDVEKWNGVIEKNGPSDLNSNGMKLL' A
#
# COMPACT_ATOMS: atom_id res chain seq x y z
N MET A 1 -18.33 -2.57 10.16
CA MET A 1 -17.63 -2.39 8.86
C MET A 1 -16.85 -1.12 8.95
N THR A 2 -15.56 -1.20 8.64
CA THR A 2 -14.60 -0.10 8.79
C THR A 2 -14.00 0.23 7.44
N LEU A 3 -13.99 1.53 7.11
CA LEU A 3 -13.30 2.07 5.95
C LEU A 3 -12.11 2.88 6.45
N VAL A 4 -10.91 2.50 6.01
CA VAL A 4 -9.67 3.23 6.31
C VAL A 4 -9.16 3.84 5.02
N GLN A 5 -9.05 5.16 5.00
CA GLN A 5 -8.53 5.91 3.88
C GLN A 5 -7.12 6.42 4.21
N VAL A 6 -6.16 6.11 3.36
CA VAL A 6 -4.75 6.42 3.59
C VAL A 6 -4.18 7.27 2.46
N TYR A 7 -3.23 8.13 2.81
CA TYR A 7 -2.47 8.94 1.85
C TYR A 7 -1.02 8.95 2.28
N ALA A 8 -0.17 8.26 1.52
CA ALA A 8 1.25 8.23 1.78
C ALA A 8 1.91 9.55 1.38
N SER A 9 2.93 9.95 2.14
CA SER A 9 3.79 11.06 1.79
C SER A 9 4.59 10.76 0.51
N ASN A 10 4.85 11.79 -0.28
CA ASN A 10 5.77 11.73 -1.43
C ASN A 10 7.23 11.98 -1.02
N LEU A 11 7.50 12.16 0.27
CA LEU A 11 8.85 12.39 0.79
C LEU A 11 9.60 11.06 0.94
N GLU A 12 10.80 10.99 0.35
CA GLU A 12 11.71 9.86 0.56
C GLU A 12 12.05 9.73 2.06
N GLY A 13 11.91 8.51 2.59
CA GLY A 13 12.21 8.19 3.99
C GLY A 13 11.00 8.16 4.94
N GLU A 14 9.81 8.61 4.51
CA GLU A 14 8.59 8.57 5.35
C GLU A 14 7.73 7.33 5.12
N TYR A 15 8.08 6.48 4.16
CA TYR A 15 7.26 5.31 3.79
C TYR A 15 7.21 4.24 4.88
N ASP A 16 8.30 4.00 5.61
CA ASP A 16 8.31 3.03 6.71
C ASP A 16 7.38 3.48 7.85
N THR A 17 7.44 4.76 8.22
CA THR A 17 6.52 5.36 9.20
C THR A 17 5.07 5.28 8.74
N PHE A 18 4.81 5.57 7.45
CA PHE A 18 3.48 5.39 6.87
C PHE A 18 2.98 3.94 7.03
N LEU A 19 3.81 2.93 6.76
CA LEU A 19 3.42 1.53 6.94
C LEU A 19 3.14 1.18 8.41
N GLU A 20 3.93 1.71 9.34
CA GLU A 20 3.69 1.52 10.79
C GLU A 20 2.36 2.13 11.24
N GLU A 21 2.04 3.34 10.76
CA GLU A 21 0.77 4.01 11.06
C GLU A 21 -0.44 3.25 10.50
N VAL A 22 -0.33 2.75 9.26
CA VAL A 22 -1.37 1.91 8.66
C VAL A 22 -1.55 0.63 9.47
N GLN A 23 -0.47 -0.08 9.83
CA GLN A 23 -0.57 -1.29 10.65
C GLN A 23 -1.21 -1.03 12.01
N CYS A 24 -0.86 0.09 12.66
CA CYS A 24 -1.46 0.52 13.91
C CYS A 24 -2.98 0.70 13.76
N ALA A 25 -3.42 1.47 12.76
CA ALA A 25 -4.84 1.69 12.48
C ALA A 25 -5.59 0.39 12.17
N LEU A 26 -4.97 -0.55 11.45
CA LEU A 26 -5.58 -1.84 11.15
C LEU A 26 -5.70 -2.74 12.39
N SER A 27 -4.79 -2.61 13.35
CA SER A 27 -4.79 -3.42 14.58
C SER A 27 -5.94 -3.07 15.54
N GLU A 28 -6.50 -1.86 15.41
CA GLU A 28 -7.64 -1.41 16.20
C GLU A 28 -8.98 -1.96 15.68
N VAL A 29 -9.00 -2.47 14.45
CA VAL A 29 -10.21 -2.99 13.82
C VAL A 29 -10.50 -4.39 14.35
N SER A 30 -11.73 -4.61 14.81
CA SER A 30 -12.16 -5.92 15.29
C SER A 30 -12.09 -6.97 14.18
N ASN A 31 -11.53 -8.14 14.48
CA ASN A 31 -11.45 -9.29 13.56
C ASN A 31 -12.82 -9.81 13.08
N THR A 32 -13.91 -9.39 13.72
CA THR A 32 -15.29 -9.76 13.33
C THR A 32 -15.94 -8.77 12.37
N GLU A 33 -15.30 -7.63 12.09
CA GLU A 33 -15.81 -6.62 11.18
C GLU A 33 -15.13 -6.70 9.81
N SER A 34 -15.88 -6.38 8.76
CA SER A 34 -15.30 -6.17 7.43
C SER A 34 -14.49 -4.88 7.41
N LEU A 35 -13.29 -4.95 6.81
CA LEU A 35 -12.37 -3.84 6.65
C LEU A 35 -12.14 -3.57 5.16
N ILE A 36 -12.24 -2.31 4.76
CA ILE A 36 -11.80 -1.82 3.45
C ILE A 36 -10.68 -0.82 3.67
N LEU A 37 -9.51 -1.10 3.10
CA LEU A 37 -8.38 -0.18 3.06
C LEU A 37 -8.27 0.40 1.64
N MET A 38 -8.27 1.73 1.52
CA MET A 38 -8.24 2.40 0.23
C MET A 38 -7.44 3.71 0.32
N GLY A 39 -7.00 4.24 -0.82
CA GLY A 39 -6.36 5.54 -0.91
C GLY A 39 -5.12 5.49 -1.79
N ASP A 40 -4.27 6.52 -1.65
CA ASP A 40 -3.03 6.60 -2.39
C ASP A 40 -1.87 6.15 -1.49
N PHE A 41 -1.31 5.00 -1.82
CA PHE A 41 -0.20 4.45 -1.06
C PHE A 41 1.15 5.06 -1.47
N ASN A 42 1.23 5.83 -2.56
CA ASN A 42 2.50 6.26 -3.18
C ASN A 42 3.57 5.16 -3.15
N ALA A 43 3.11 3.91 -3.32
CA ALA A 43 3.95 2.74 -3.19
C ALA A 43 4.94 2.81 -4.34
N HIS A 44 6.19 3.13 -4.02
CA HIS A 44 7.29 2.79 -4.89
C HIS A 44 7.29 1.27 -4.93
N VAL A 45 6.57 0.69 -5.91
CA VAL A 45 6.57 -0.75 -6.16
C VAL A 45 8.00 -1.08 -6.60
N GLY A 46 8.84 -1.29 -5.59
CA GLY A 46 10.16 -1.85 -5.75
C GLY A 46 10.01 -3.19 -6.44
N VAL A 47 11.04 -3.54 -7.21
CA VAL A 47 11.10 -4.73 -8.05
C VAL A 47 10.98 -6.04 -7.24
N ASP A 48 10.96 -5.98 -5.91
CA ASP A 48 10.76 -7.10 -4.99
C ASP A 48 9.30 -7.58 -4.94
N VAL A 49 8.92 -8.22 -6.04
CA VAL A 49 7.72 -9.06 -6.19
C VAL A 49 7.61 -10.09 -5.07
N GLU A 50 8.72 -10.51 -4.45
CA GLU A 50 8.72 -11.47 -3.35
C GLU A 50 8.07 -10.92 -2.07
N LYS A 51 8.21 -9.61 -1.80
CA LYS A 51 7.66 -8.98 -0.58
C LYS A 51 6.14 -8.77 -0.66
N TRP A 52 5.58 -8.77 -1.87
CA TRP A 52 4.15 -8.50 -2.15
C TRP A 52 3.35 -9.76 -2.51
N ASN A 53 3.96 -10.94 -2.42
CA ASN A 53 3.31 -12.20 -2.73
C ASN A 53 2.14 -12.47 -1.74
N GLY A 54 0.90 -12.37 -2.23
CA GLY A 54 -0.33 -12.54 -1.44
C GLY A 54 -1.07 -11.25 -1.09
N VAL A 55 -0.51 -10.08 -1.39
CA VAL A 55 -1.16 -8.76 -1.18
C VAL A 55 -1.61 -8.15 -2.52
N ILE A 56 -0.88 -8.41 -3.60
CA ILE A 56 -1.18 -7.90 -4.95
C ILE A 56 -1.24 -9.08 -5.92
N GLU A 57 -2.37 -9.25 -6.62
CA GLU A 57 -2.49 -10.22 -7.72
C GLU A 57 -1.67 -9.71 -8.92
N LYS A 58 -1.01 -10.61 -9.66
CA LYS A 58 -0.11 -10.26 -10.79
C LYS A 58 -0.87 -9.52 -11.88
N ASN A 59 -0.89 -8.19 -11.82
CA ASN A 59 -1.42 -7.37 -12.91
C ASN A 59 -0.31 -7.02 -13.89
N GLY A 60 -0.41 -7.63 -15.09
CA GLY A 60 0.07 -7.08 -16.35
C GLY A 60 1.59 -6.86 -16.54
N PRO A 61 2.02 -6.58 -17.78
CA PRO A 61 3.38 -6.14 -18.03
C PRO A 61 3.64 -4.84 -17.27
N SER A 62 4.79 -4.80 -16.61
CA SER A 62 5.24 -3.73 -15.73
C SER A 62 5.49 -2.44 -16.51
N ASP A 63 4.45 -1.67 -16.77
CA ASP A 63 4.61 -0.37 -17.41
C ASP A 63 4.93 0.69 -16.34
N LEU A 64 6.14 1.22 -16.45
CA LEU A 64 6.58 2.38 -15.69
C LEU A 64 5.77 3.60 -16.15
N ASN A 65 5.33 4.45 -15.23
CA ASN A 65 4.81 5.76 -15.58
C ASN A 65 5.92 6.67 -16.14
N SER A 66 5.53 7.83 -16.64
CA SER A 66 6.43 8.86 -17.17
C SER A 66 7.49 9.37 -16.19
N ASN A 67 7.37 9.02 -14.90
CA ASN A 67 8.33 9.36 -13.85
C ASN A 67 9.24 8.17 -13.48
N GLY A 68 9.19 7.06 -14.25
CA GLY A 68 10.02 5.87 -14.01
C GLY A 68 9.55 5.00 -12.83
N MET A 69 8.33 5.20 -12.33
CA MET A 69 7.76 4.41 -11.25
C MET A 69 6.80 3.36 -11.80
N LYS A 70 6.86 2.13 -11.30
CA LYS A 70 5.87 1.09 -11.60
C LYS A 70 4.49 1.54 -11.11
N LEU A 71 3.51 1.59 -12.00
CA LEU A 71 2.11 1.69 -11.60
C LEU A 71 1.53 0.29 -11.42
N LEU A 72 0.54 0.18 -10.53
CA LEU A 72 -0.24 -1.02 -10.23
C LEU A 72 -1.04 -1.52 -11.44
#